data_AF-A0AAW1R5Y0-F1
#
_entry.id   AF-A0AAW1R5Y0-F1
#
_cell.length_a   1.000
_cell.length_b   1.000
_cell.length_c   1.000
_cell.angle_alpha   90.00
_cell.angle_beta   90.00
_cell.angle_gamma   90.00
#
_symmetry.space_group_name_H-M   'P 1'
#
loop_
_entity.id
_entity.type
_entity.pdbx_description
1 polymer ?
#
loop_
_entity_poly.entity_id
_entity_poly.type
_entity_poly.pdbx_seq_one_letter_code
_entity_poly.pdbx_strand_id
1 'polypeptide(L)'
;MSDASVLLRFVADPPTTTMQRLKGILTGGLPTFIDIGSSFAASAVQEDNLIDQLRAAGKRLRFVGDDTWMQLFPSQFDVAQPYPSFNVQDLHTVDDGVWKHLVPALEAPEDWDVLIGHYLGVDHAGHTFDVNSQHMVEKLQQMDQQISQVLEMLSRAAGPGGQHEGTLLGWIASYVKALQSNAWQVQRYLNTYAAEGASLPRAELAATNALFDELWDDRGGAPMLTQPQQLQRQLARLVQYLEAAAALAREQWTQRFCCHNRLEALAMAAVLFYAAGIFSIGFLFSEGWMLCYMLTGLTVALAASILFFCSGHFREFAGLQYTAGFAGVADFNMWQSGLLLALNTFGGPILAACALPIVASIKQMPAAKEY
;
A
#
# COMPACT_ATOMS: atom_id res chain seq x y z
N MET A 1 -30.47 -21.79 4.42
CA MET A 1 -29.09 -22.21 4.12
C MET A 1 -28.21 -21.06 4.53
N SER A 2 -27.40 -21.23 5.57
CA SER A 2 -26.46 -20.21 6.04
C SER A 2 -25.32 -20.09 5.03
N ASP A 3 -25.08 -18.88 4.52
CA ASP A 3 -23.97 -18.60 3.61
C ASP A 3 -22.63 -18.98 4.29
N ALA A 4 -21.84 -19.85 3.65
CA ALA A 4 -20.63 -20.44 4.25
C ALA A 4 -19.32 -19.72 3.87
N SER A 5 -19.41 -18.60 3.15
CA SER A 5 -18.24 -17.81 2.72
C SER A 5 -18.65 -16.39 2.33
N VAL A 6 -17.81 -15.42 2.68
CA VAL A 6 -18.05 -13.99 2.43
C VAL A 6 -16.76 -13.34 1.92
N LEU A 7 -16.87 -12.54 0.84
CA LEU A 7 -15.80 -11.63 0.45
C LEU A 7 -16.08 -10.27 1.07
N LEU A 8 -15.16 -9.78 1.89
CA LEU A 8 -15.21 -8.45 2.49
C LEU A 8 -14.16 -7.57 1.82
N ARG A 9 -14.59 -6.45 1.23
CA ARG A 9 -13.67 -5.43 0.73
C ARG A 9 -13.27 -4.53 1.89
N PHE A 10 -11.98 -4.43 2.14
CA PHE A 10 -11.40 -3.49 3.08
C PHE A 10 -10.75 -2.33 2.32
N VAL A 11 -11.18 -1.10 2.60
CA VAL A 11 -10.51 0.12 2.12
C VAL A 11 -9.52 0.54 3.19
N ALA A 12 -8.24 0.57 2.84
CA ALA A 12 -7.18 0.94 3.75
C ALA A 12 -7.02 2.47 3.82
N ASP A 13 -7.75 3.16 4.71
CA ASP A 13 -7.59 4.61 4.98
C ASP A 13 -6.32 4.92 5.77
N PRO A 14 -5.37 5.77 5.32
CA PRO A 14 -4.07 5.97 5.97
C PRO A 14 -4.11 6.08 7.51
N PRO A 15 -3.14 5.50 8.26
CA PRO A 15 -1.88 4.89 7.82
C PRO A 15 -2.03 3.43 7.33
N THR A 16 -1.30 3.08 6.27
CA THR A 16 -1.29 1.74 5.65
C THR A 16 -0.21 0.82 6.25
N THR A 17 -0.02 0.81 7.57
CA THR A 17 0.93 -0.11 8.22
C THR A 17 0.26 -1.46 8.51
N THR A 18 1.00 -2.56 8.34
CA THR A 18 0.50 -3.94 8.50
C THR A 18 -0.25 -4.14 9.81
N MET A 19 0.37 -3.80 10.94
CA MET A 19 -0.23 -3.98 12.26
C MET A 19 -1.54 -3.21 12.46
N GLN A 20 -1.61 -1.96 12.00
CA GLN A 20 -2.82 -1.14 12.13
C GLN A 20 -3.97 -1.71 11.29
N ARG A 21 -3.66 -2.33 10.16
CA ARG A 21 -4.69 -2.99 9.33
C ARG A 21 -5.15 -4.30 9.91
N LEU A 22 -4.26 -5.11 10.45
CA LEU A 22 -4.64 -6.30 11.18
C LEU A 22 -5.57 -5.95 12.34
N LYS A 23 -5.22 -4.93 13.14
CA LYS A 23 -6.07 -4.43 14.23
C LYS A 23 -7.43 -3.96 13.70
N GLY A 24 -7.47 -3.16 12.64
CA GLY A 24 -8.72 -2.66 12.04
C GLY A 24 -9.62 -3.78 11.49
N ILE A 25 -9.05 -4.76 10.79
CA ILE A 25 -9.78 -5.91 10.25
C ILE A 25 -10.40 -6.75 11.37
N LEU A 26 -9.67 -6.94 12.47
CA LEU A 26 -10.07 -7.87 13.53
C LEU A 26 -10.95 -7.23 14.60
N THR A 27 -10.87 -5.92 14.81
CA THR A 27 -11.71 -5.19 15.78
C THR A 27 -12.91 -4.49 15.15
N GLY A 28 -12.88 -4.24 13.83
CA GLY A 28 -13.85 -3.37 13.15
C GLY A 28 -13.70 -1.88 13.49
N GLY A 29 -12.67 -1.50 14.26
CA GLY A 29 -12.37 -0.13 14.65
C GLY A 29 -11.58 0.64 13.58
N LEU A 30 -11.75 1.97 13.56
CA LEU A 30 -10.92 2.85 12.75
C LEU A 30 -9.54 3.02 13.43
N PRO A 31 -8.41 2.91 12.69
CA PRO A 31 -7.09 3.21 13.24
C PRO A 31 -7.05 4.66 13.73
N THR A 32 -6.79 4.90 15.01
CA THR A 32 -6.67 6.28 15.51
C THR A 32 -5.22 6.74 15.47
N PHE A 33 -4.97 8.03 15.23
CA PHE A 33 -3.61 8.60 15.23
C PHE A 33 -2.83 8.35 16.54
N ILE A 34 -3.54 8.13 17.66
CA ILE A 34 -2.94 7.83 18.97
C ILE A 34 -2.38 6.40 19.01
N ASP A 35 -2.96 5.45 18.26
CA ASP A 35 -2.48 4.06 18.15
C ASP A 35 -1.15 3.93 17.37
N ILE A 36 -0.73 4.97 16.63
CA ILE A 36 0.53 4.98 15.88
C ILE A 36 1.72 5.12 16.83
N GLY A 37 1.57 5.91 17.90
CA GLY A 37 2.61 6.06 18.93
C GLY A 37 2.83 4.77 19.73
N SER A 38 1.76 4.02 20.00
CA SER A 38 1.84 2.68 20.59
C SER A 38 2.23 1.59 19.58
N SER A 39 2.16 1.86 18.27
CA SER A 39 2.60 0.87 17.27
C SER A 39 4.10 0.62 17.25
N PHE A 40 4.91 1.60 17.69
CA PHE A 40 6.34 1.40 17.91
C PHE A 40 6.65 0.68 19.23
N ALA A 41 5.63 0.51 20.08
CA ALA A 41 5.66 -0.25 21.32
C ALA A 41 4.59 -1.36 21.24
N ALA A 42 4.83 -2.32 20.35
CA ALA A 42 3.97 -3.47 20.09
C ALA A 42 3.28 -3.98 21.37
N SER A 43 1.98 -3.72 21.47
CA SER A 43 1.15 -4.11 22.60
C SER A 43 0.00 -4.96 22.10
N ALA A 44 -0.27 -6.05 22.82
CA ALA A 44 -1.36 -6.96 22.52
C ALA A 44 -2.70 -6.20 22.41
N VAL A 45 -3.56 -6.63 21.49
CA VAL A 45 -4.90 -6.06 21.31
C VAL A 45 -5.68 -6.28 22.61
N GLN A 46 -6.24 -5.19 23.17
CA GLN A 46 -7.06 -5.25 24.38
C GLN A 46 -8.54 -5.03 24.09
N GLU A 47 -8.87 -4.44 22.94
CA GLU A 47 -10.24 -4.24 22.53
C GLU A 47 -10.91 -5.55 22.08
N ASP A 48 -12.24 -5.55 22.07
CA ASP A 48 -13.02 -6.65 21.51
C ASP A 48 -12.62 -6.90 20.04
N ASN A 49 -12.40 -8.17 19.70
CA ASN A 49 -11.91 -8.56 18.40
C ASN A 49 -12.37 -9.97 18.01
N LEU A 50 -12.35 -10.24 16.70
CA LEU A 50 -12.79 -11.49 16.12
C LEU A 50 -12.06 -12.71 16.67
N ILE A 51 -10.76 -12.63 16.94
CA ILE A 51 -9.95 -13.76 17.40
C ILE A 51 -10.38 -14.17 18.82
N ASP A 52 -10.52 -13.20 19.72
CA ASP A 52 -11.00 -13.47 21.08
C ASP A 52 -12.45 -13.97 21.10
N GLN A 53 -13.32 -13.44 20.23
CA GLN A 53 -14.70 -13.92 20.08
C GLN A 53 -14.76 -15.37 19.57
N LEU A 54 -13.94 -15.73 18.59
CA LEU A 54 -13.84 -17.11 18.09
C LEU A 54 -13.34 -18.07 19.19
N ARG A 55 -12.33 -17.65 19.96
CA ARG A 55 -11.82 -18.44 21.08
C ARG A 55 -12.85 -18.59 22.20
N ALA A 56 -13.57 -17.53 22.55
CA ALA A 56 -14.66 -17.57 23.52
C ALA A 56 -15.81 -18.50 23.08
N ALA A 57 -16.03 -18.63 21.77
CA ALA A 57 -16.95 -19.59 21.16
C ALA A 57 -16.40 -21.03 21.09
N GLY A 58 -15.22 -21.30 21.65
CA GLY A 58 -14.59 -22.63 21.68
C GLY A 58 -14.06 -23.11 20.34
N LYS A 59 -13.74 -22.20 19.41
CA LYS A 59 -13.17 -22.53 18.10
C LYS A 59 -11.68 -22.80 18.21
N ARG A 60 -11.19 -23.82 17.47
CA ARG A 60 -9.77 -24.15 17.36
C ARG A 60 -9.11 -23.29 16.28
N LEU A 61 -8.14 -22.48 16.68
CA LEU A 61 -7.52 -21.46 15.85
C LEU A 61 -6.09 -21.86 15.49
N ARG A 62 -5.79 -21.93 14.19
CA ARG A 62 -4.45 -22.23 13.67
C ARG A 62 -3.93 -21.07 12.81
N PHE A 63 -2.70 -20.67 13.06
CA PHE A 63 -2.04 -19.54 12.40
C PHE A 63 -0.69 -19.94 11.79
N VAL A 64 -0.42 -19.41 10.60
CA VAL A 64 0.90 -19.43 9.97
C VAL A 64 1.13 -18.09 9.27
N GLY A 65 2.29 -17.48 9.45
CA GLY A 65 2.61 -16.22 8.78
C GLY A 65 3.57 -15.37 9.58
N ASP A 66 3.48 -14.06 9.45
CA ASP A 66 4.42 -13.14 10.07
C ASP A 66 4.20 -12.97 11.60
N ASP A 67 5.26 -12.61 12.31
CA ASP A 67 5.29 -12.50 13.76
C ASP A 67 4.52 -11.29 14.34
N THR A 68 4.03 -10.35 13.52
CA THR A 68 3.14 -9.27 13.97
C THR A 68 1.88 -9.83 14.63
N TRP A 69 1.39 -10.97 14.16
CA TRP A 69 0.24 -11.65 14.76
C TRP A 69 0.51 -12.11 16.20
N MET A 70 1.74 -12.52 16.51
CA MET A 70 2.09 -12.94 17.88
C MET A 70 2.27 -11.74 18.81
N GLN A 71 2.56 -10.56 18.26
CA GLN A 71 2.57 -9.32 19.02
C GLN A 71 1.14 -8.87 19.37
N LEU A 72 0.22 -8.97 18.39
CA LEU A 72 -1.19 -8.61 18.56
C LEU A 72 -1.97 -9.62 19.39
N PHE A 73 -1.74 -10.92 19.17
CA PHE A 73 -2.47 -12.05 19.74
C PHE A 73 -1.51 -13.12 20.31
N PRO A 74 -0.86 -12.83 21.45
CA PRO A 74 0.24 -13.65 21.96
C PRO A 74 -0.17 -15.03 22.47
N SER A 75 -1.45 -15.26 22.78
CA SER A 75 -1.90 -16.53 23.39
C SER A 75 -3.16 -17.12 22.78
N GLN A 76 -3.74 -16.46 21.78
CA GLN A 76 -5.06 -16.78 21.23
C GLN A 76 -5.07 -18.00 20.30
N PHE A 77 -3.96 -18.34 19.67
CA PHE A 77 -3.87 -19.46 18.73
C PHE A 77 -3.48 -20.78 19.43
N ASP A 78 -4.14 -21.88 19.07
CA ASP A 78 -3.81 -23.22 19.57
C ASP A 78 -2.52 -23.75 18.94
N VAL A 79 -2.34 -23.44 17.65
CA VAL A 79 -1.13 -23.77 16.88
C VAL A 79 -0.71 -22.53 16.09
N ALA A 80 0.50 -22.04 16.33
CA ALA A 80 1.06 -20.88 15.63
C ALA A 80 2.45 -21.19 15.06
N GLN A 81 2.69 -20.75 13.82
CA GLN A 81 3.98 -20.86 13.12
C GLN A 81 4.40 -19.47 12.60
N PRO A 82 5.01 -18.62 13.47
CA PRO A 82 5.40 -17.27 13.09
C PRO A 82 6.76 -17.22 12.38
N TYR A 83 6.91 -16.27 11.46
CA TYR A 83 8.13 -15.95 10.73
C TYR A 83 8.52 -14.48 10.93
N PRO A 84 9.82 -14.12 10.88
CA PRO A 84 10.24 -12.72 11.05
C PRO A 84 9.64 -11.79 9.97
N SER A 85 9.07 -10.66 10.40
CA SER A 85 8.37 -9.71 9.51
C SER A 85 9.24 -8.56 8.99
N PHE A 86 10.32 -8.18 9.67
CA PHE A 86 11.04 -6.93 9.38
C PHE A 86 12.08 -6.99 8.26
N ASN A 87 12.47 -8.19 7.80
CA ASN A 87 13.44 -8.33 6.73
C ASN A 87 12.77 -8.16 5.36
N VAL A 88 12.64 -6.90 4.91
CA VAL A 88 12.00 -6.56 3.62
C VAL A 88 12.74 -7.11 2.39
N GLN A 89 13.99 -7.56 2.54
CA GLN A 89 14.73 -8.20 1.45
C GLN A 89 14.36 -9.68 1.28
N ASP A 90 13.77 -10.29 2.32
CA ASP A 90 13.29 -11.66 2.24
C ASP A 90 11.93 -11.70 1.56
N LEU A 91 11.93 -12.19 0.33
CA LEU A 91 10.69 -12.37 -0.41
C LEU A 91 10.03 -13.73 -0.12
N HIS A 92 10.76 -14.75 0.32
CA HIS A 92 10.32 -16.15 0.16
C HIS A 92 10.07 -16.90 1.46
N THR A 93 10.84 -16.66 2.53
CA THR A 93 10.80 -17.55 3.70
C THR A 93 9.42 -17.60 4.34
N VAL A 94 8.76 -16.44 4.45
CA VAL A 94 7.40 -16.32 5.02
C VAL A 94 6.41 -17.03 4.10
N ASP A 95 6.37 -16.68 2.81
CA ASP A 95 5.41 -17.23 1.85
C ASP A 95 5.53 -18.76 1.69
N ASP A 96 6.75 -19.26 1.56
CA ASP A 96 7.03 -20.69 1.42
C ASP A 96 6.74 -21.44 2.72
N GLY A 97 6.99 -20.80 3.86
CA GLY A 97 6.63 -21.27 5.19
C GLY A 97 5.12 -21.40 5.36
N VAL A 98 4.37 -20.36 5.00
CA VAL A 98 2.91 -20.40 4.97
C VAL A 98 2.43 -21.56 4.12
N TRP A 99 2.95 -21.70 2.90
CA TRP A 99 2.53 -22.77 2.00
C TRP A 99 2.81 -24.17 2.56
N LYS A 100 4.00 -24.38 3.13
CA LYS A 100 4.43 -25.64 3.75
C LYS A 100 3.48 -26.11 4.86
N HIS A 101 2.87 -25.19 5.60
CA HIS A 101 2.01 -25.51 6.74
C HIS A 101 0.51 -25.40 6.42
N LEU A 102 0.12 -24.57 5.45
CA LEU A 102 -1.26 -24.33 5.06
C LEU A 102 -1.82 -25.50 4.24
N VAL A 103 -1.06 -26.06 3.30
CA VAL A 103 -1.53 -27.18 2.47
C VAL A 103 -1.88 -28.41 3.31
N PRO A 104 -1.01 -28.92 4.21
CA PRO A 104 -1.37 -30.06 5.05
C PRO A 104 -2.55 -29.77 5.98
N ALA A 105 -2.70 -28.51 6.43
CA ALA A 105 -3.85 -28.12 7.26
C ALA A 105 -5.16 -28.18 6.45
N LEU A 106 -5.15 -27.77 5.18
CA LEU A 106 -6.32 -27.87 4.30
C LEU A 106 -6.72 -29.33 3.99
N GLU A 107 -5.77 -30.27 4.04
CA GLU A 107 -6.04 -31.70 3.87
C GLU A 107 -6.58 -32.37 5.14
N ALA A 108 -6.42 -31.75 6.32
CA ALA A 108 -6.92 -32.21 7.61
C ALA A 108 -7.83 -31.16 8.28
N PRO A 109 -9.00 -30.84 7.68
CA PRO A 109 -9.91 -29.82 8.18
C PRO A 109 -10.50 -30.15 9.56
N GLU A 110 -10.46 -31.40 9.99
CA GLU A 110 -10.91 -31.84 11.30
C GLU A 110 -10.05 -31.33 12.46
N ASP A 111 -8.86 -30.77 12.24
CA ASP A 111 -7.94 -30.31 13.28
C ASP A 111 -8.14 -28.84 13.68
N TRP A 112 -8.90 -28.07 12.90
CA TRP A 112 -9.09 -26.64 13.12
C TRP A 112 -10.53 -26.24 12.82
N ASP A 113 -10.96 -25.10 13.38
CA ASP A 113 -12.20 -24.43 13.00
C ASP A 113 -11.92 -23.15 12.19
N VAL A 114 -10.77 -22.51 12.44
CA VAL A 114 -10.28 -21.34 11.69
C VAL A 114 -8.80 -21.51 11.38
N LEU A 115 -8.44 -21.37 10.11
CA LEU A 115 -7.07 -21.38 9.61
C LEU A 115 -6.72 -20.02 9.02
N ILE A 116 -5.63 -19.41 9.48
CA ILE A 116 -5.14 -18.12 9.02
C ILE A 116 -3.74 -18.29 8.41
N GLY A 117 -3.58 -17.87 7.16
CA GLY A 117 -2.29 -17.76 6.47
C GLY A 117 -1.98 -16.30 6.14
N HIS A 118 -0.87 -15.75 6.62
CA HIS A 118 -0.43 -14.38 6.34
C HIS A 118 0.87 -14.35 5.53
N TYR A 119 0.81 -13.79 4.32
CA TYR A 119 1.92 -13.70 3.37
C TYR A 119 2.53 -12.30 3.35
N LEU A 120 3.82 -12.19 3.03
CA LEU A 120 4.54 -10.90 3.00
C LEU A 120 5.29 -10.64 1.69
N GLY A 121 5.51 -11.64 0.82
CA GLY A 121 6.41 -11.49 -0.32
C GLY A 121 5.99 -10.41 -1.32
N VAL A 122 4.69 -10.17 -1.52
CA VAL A 122 4.18 -9.08 -2.37
C VAL A 122 4.50 -7.70 -1.79
N ASP A 123 4.29 -7.51 -0.48
CA ASP A 123 4.58 -6.26 0.21
C ASP A 123 6.09 -5.96 0.20
N HIS A 124 6.89 -6.97 0.52
CA HIS A 124 8.35 -6.91 0.50
C HIS A 124 8.90 -6.63 -0.90
N ALA A 125 8.33 -7.24 -1.95
CA ALA A 125 8.71 -6.95 -3.33
C ALA A 125 8.43 -5.49 -3.71
N GLY A 126 7.28 -4.95 -3.29
CA GLY A 126 6.91 -3.56 -3.53
C GLY A 126 7.86 -2.58 -2.84
N HIS A 127 8.26 -2.88 -1.61
CA HIS A 127 9.22 -2.08 -0.85
C HIS A 127 10.63 -2.14 -1.43
N THR A 128 11.16 -3.35 -1.66
CA THR A 128 12.58 -3.55 -2.01
C THR A 128 12.87 -3.31 -3.49
N PHE A 129 11.95 -3.65 -4.38
CA PHE A 129 12.20 -3.63 -5.83
C PHE A 129 11.28 -2.70 -6.63
N ASP A 130 10.31 -2.03 -6.00
CA ASP A 130 9.21 -1.27 -6.64
C ASP A 130 8.11 -2.18 -7.24
N VAL A 131 6.90 -1.64 -7.33
CA VAL A 131 5.68 -2.31 -7.82
C VAL A 131 5.75 -2.67 -9.31
N ASN A 132 6.63 -2.02 -10.08
CA ASN A 132 6.84 -2.29 -11.51
C ASN A 132 7.99 -3.27 -11.78
N SER A 133 8.48 -3.96 -10.75
CA SER A 133 9.61 -4.88 -10.89
C SER A 133 9.21 -6.28 -11.37
N GLN A 134 10.19 -6.98 -11.96
CA GLN A 134 10.06 -8.41 -12.27
C GLN A 134 9.77 -9.26 -11.02
N HIS A 135 10.29 -8.85 -9.85
CA HIS A 135 10.09 -9.55 -8.58
C HIS A 135 8.63 -9.43 -8.11
N MET A 136 8.00 -8.27 -8.30
CA MET A 136 6.56 -8.09 -8.05
C MET A 136 5.73 -9.01 -8.95
N VAL A 137 6.06 -9.11 -10.25
CA VAL A 137 5.36 -10.00 -11.19
C VAL A 137 5.46 -11.45 -10.74
N GLU A 138 6.66 -11.92 -10.42
CA GLU A 138 6.89 -13.29 -9.95
C GLU A 138 6.13 -13.59 -8.65
N LYS A 139 6.06 -12.64 -7.73
CA LYS A 139 5.30 -12.79 -6.49
C LYS A 139 3.80 -12.80 -6.68
N LEU A 140 3.27 -11.96 -7.55
CA LEU A 140 1.85 -12.00 -7.89
C LEU A 140 1.48 -13.32 -8.59
N GLN A 141 2.35 -13.85 -9.47
CA GLN A 141 2.17 -15.16 -10.08
C GLN A 141 2.19 -16.29 -9.05
N GLN A 142 3.11 -16.24 -8.07
CA GLN A 142 3.12 -17.21 -6.96
C GLN A 142 1.80 -17.19 -6.17
N MET A 143 1.30 -16.00 -5.83
CA MET A 143 0.03 -15.86 -5.09
C MET A 143 -1.16 -16.37 -5.89
N ASP A 144 -1.24 -16.03 -7.19
CA ASP A 144 -2.31 -16.51 -8.07
C ASP A 144 -2.32 -18.05 -8.19
N GLN A 145 -1.14 -18.65 -8.35
CA GLN A 145 -1.01 -20.11 -8.40
C GLN A 145 -1.44 -20.77 -7.09
N GLN A 146 -1.05 -20.21 -5.94
CA GLN A 146 -1.42 -20.78 -4.63
C GLN A 146 -2.90 -20.63 -4.33
N ILE A 147 -3.50 -19.46 -4.61
CA ILE A 147 -4.94 -19.23 -4.47
C ILE A 147 -5.71 -20.21 -5.36
N SER A 148 -5.27 -20.39 -6.61
CA SER A 148 -5.88 -21.35 -7.53
C SER A 148 -5.87 -22.77 -6.98
N GLN A 149 -4.75 -23.21 -6.40
CA GLN A 149 -4.64 -24.53 -5.78
C GLN A 149 -5.56 -24.68 -4.55
N VAL A 150 -5.64 -23.66 -3.70
CA VAL A 150 -6.59 -23.67 -2.56
C VAL A 150 -8.03 -23.77 -3.06
N LEU A 151 -8.40 -23.00 -4.09
CA LEU A 151 -9.73 -23.07 -4.70
C LEU A 151 -10.03 -24.44 -5.28
N GLU A 152 -9.06 -25.10 -5.92
CA GLU A 152 -9.22 -26.46 -6.40
C GLU A 152 -9.44 -27.45 -5.25
N MET A 153 -8.67 -27.36 -4.16
CA MET A 153 -8.83 -28.21 -2.98
C MET A 153 -10.23 -28.02 -2.36
N LEU A 154 -10.66 -26.77 -2.20
CA LEU A 154 -12.00 -26.44 -1.70
C LEU A 154 -13.09 -26.94 -2.64
N SER A 155 -12.92 -26.80 -3.95
CA SER A 155 -13.87 -27.28 -4.95
C SER A 155 -14.00 -28.81 -4.94
N ARG A 156 -12.90 -29.53 -4.72
CA ARG A 156 -12.92 -31.00 -4.59
C ARG A 156 -13.66 -31.43 -3.32
N ALA A 157 -13.45 -30.70 -2.22
CA ALA A 157 -14.17 -30.92 -0.96
C ALA A 157 -15.66 -30.56 -1.02
N ALA A 158 -16.04 -29.64 -1.92
CA ALA A 158 -17.41 -29.17 -2.14
C ALA A 158 -18.21 -29.97 -3.19
N GLY A 159 -17.86 -31.24 -3.45
CA GLY A 159 -18.58 -32.09 -4.41
C GLY A 159 -20.06 -32.35 -4.06
N PRO A 160 -20.89 -32.79 -5.03
CA PRO A 160 -22.32 -33.05 -4.81
C PRO A 160 -22.57 -34.07 -3.68
N GLY A 161 -23.43 -33.75 -2.73
CA GLY A 161 -23.73 -34.55 -1.54
C GLY A 161 -22.72 -34.43 -0.39
N GLY A 162 -21.69 -33.58 -0.51
CA GLY A 162 -20.71 -33.32 0.55
C GLY A 162 -21.15 -32.24 1.56
N GLN A 163 -20.51 -32.20 2.73
CA GLN A 163 -20.78 -31.20 3.78
C GLN A 163 -20.61 -29.74 3.31
N HIS A 164 -19.82 -29.54 2.26
CA HIS A 164 -19.46 -28.22 1.73
C HIS A 164 -20.05 -27.92 0.35
N GLU A 165 -21.02 -28.71 -0.13
CA GLU A 165 -21.64 -28.59 -1.47
C GLU A 165 -22.10 -27.17 -1.83
N GLY A 166 -22.59 -26.39 -0.85
CA GLY A 166 -23.03 -25.00 -1.06
C GLY A 166 -21.92 -23.93 -0.97
N THR A 167 -20.71 -24.28 -0.55
CA THR A 167 -19.66 -23.30 -0.14
C THR A 167 -19.09 -22.53 -1.32
N LEU A 168 -18.83 -23.21 -2.44
CA LEU A 168 -18.29 -22.59 -3.65
C LEU A 168 -19.33 -21.64 -4.28
N LEU A 169 -20.59 -22.07 -4.32
CA LEU A 169 -21.72 -21.25 -4.79
C LEU A 169 -21.91 -19.99 -3.93
N GLY A 170 -21.88 -20.14 -2.59
CA GLY A 170 -21.91 -19.02 -1.66
C GLY A 170 -20.74 -18.06 -1.85
N TRP A 171 -19.54 -18.58 -2.12
CA TRP A 171 -18.35 -17.76 -2.33
C TRP A 171 -18.46 -16.94 -3.61
N ILE A 172 -18.82 -17.58 -4.72
CA ILE A 172 -18.98 -16.89 -6.02
C ILE A 172 -20.08 -15.82 -5.91
N ALA A 173 -21.20 -16.11 -5.24
CA ALA A 173 -22.26 -15.14 -5.02
C ALA A 173 -21.78 -13.93 -4.21
N SER A 174 -21.07 -14.16 -3.11
CA SER A 174 -20.44 -13.10 -2.29
C SER A 174 -19.41 -12.29 -3.08
N TYR A 175 -18.59 -12.96 -3.90
CA TYR A 175 -17.57 -12.33 -4.73
C TYR A 175 -18.19 -11.40 -5.78
N VAL A 176 -19.21 -11.88 -6.50
CA VAL A 176 -19.98 -11.09 -7.47
C VAL A 176 -20.60 -9.86 -6.80
N LYS A 177 -21.19 -10.00 -5.61
CA LYS A 177 -21.78 -8.88 -4.87
C LYS A 177 -20.75 -7.80 -4.49
N ALA A 178 -19.56 -8.22 -4.07
CA ALA A 178 -18.48 -7.27 -3.77
C ALA A 178 -18.00 -6.53 -5.03
N LEU A 179 -17.85 -7.24 -6.15
CA LEU A 179 -17.48 -6.65 -7.43
C LEU A 179 -18.56 -5.70 -7.97
N GLN A 180 -19.84 -6.00 -7.80
CA GLN A 180 -20.93 -5.08 -8.13
C GLN A 180 -20.78 -3.76 -7.34
N SER A 181 -20.61 -3.85 -6.01
CA SER A 181 -20.42 -2.65 -5.17
C SER A 181 -19.21 -1.83 -5.62
N ASN A 182 -18.10 -2.49 -5.95
CA ASN A 182 -16.92 -1.81 -6.47
C ASN A 182 -17.20 -1.16 -7.83
N ALA A 183 -17.79 -1.88 -8.77
CA ALA A 183 -18.10 -1.38 -10.10
C ALA A 183 -18.99 -0.14 -10.06
N TRP A 184 -20.02 -0.15 -9.20
CA TRP A 184 -20.89 1.01 -9.00
C TRP A 184 -20.14 2.25 -8.49
N GLN A 185 -19.24 2.07 -7.53
CA GLN A 185 -18.43 3.17 -7.00
C GLN A 185 -17.46 3.72 -8.04
N VAL A 186 -16.78 2.84 -8.78
CA VAL A 186 -15.87 3.22 -9.88
C VAL A 186 -16.64 4.00 -10.94
N GLN A 187 -17.84 3.55 -11.30
CA GLN A 187 -18.68 4.23 -12.28
C GLN A 187 -19.04 5.65 -11.84
N ARG A 188 -19.47 5.80 -10.59
CA ARG A 188 -19.78 7.11 -10.01
C ARG A 188 -18.55 8.00 -9.99
N TYR A 189 -17.40 7.47 -9.59
CA TYR A 189 -16.15 8.20 -9.53
C TYR A 189 -15.72 8.69 -10.91
N LEU A 190 -15.67 7.81 -11.92
CA LEU A 190 -15.24 8.16 -13.28
C LEU A 190 -16.11 9.28 -13.88
N ASN A 191 -17.44 9.18 -13.72
CA ASN A 191 -18.35 10.18 -14.27
C ASN A 191 -18.30 11.51 -13.50
N THR A 192 -18.11 11.47 -12.18
CA THR A 192 -17.91 12.69 -11.38
C THR A 192 -16.60 13.38 -11.76
N TYR A 193 -15.52 12.60 -11.87
CA TYR A 193 -14.19 13.07 -12.28
C TYR A 193 -14.22 13.68 -13.69
N ALA A 194 -14.94 13.06 -14.63
CA ALA A 194 -15.16 13.61 -15.97
C ALA A 194 -15.96 14.93 -15.93
N ALA A 195 -17.01 15.00 -15.10
CA ALA A 195 -17.86 16.18 -14.96
C ALA A 195 -17.15 17.38 -14.32
N GLU A 196 -16.19 17.13 -13.43
CA GLU A 196 -15.34 18.15 -12.80
C GLU A 196 -14.24 18.71 -13.73
N GLY A 197 -14.23 18.32 -15.00
CA GLY A 197 -13.36 18.88 -16.03
C GLY A 197 -12.05 18.11 -16.24
N ALA A 198 -11.94 16.88 -15.72
CA ALA A 198 -10.79 16.03 -16.01
C ALA A 198 -10.78 15.58 -17.48
N SER A 199 -9.59 15.49 -18.07
CA SER A 199 -9.36 15.18 -19.49
C SER A 199 -9.46 13.69 -19.82
N LEU A 200 -10.52 13.01 -19.39
CA LEU A 200 -10.73 11.60 -19.76
C LEU A 200 -11.06 11.48 -21.27
N PRO A 201 -10.47 10.52 -22.00
CA PRO A 201 -10.80 10.25 -23.39
C PRO A 201 -12.29 9.90 -23.54
N ARG A 202 -13.02 10.69 -24.33
CA ARG A 202 -14.50 10.60 -24.38
C ARG A 202 -15.01 9.28 -24.96
N ALA A 203 -14.30 8.70 -25.93
CA ALA A 203 -14.72 7.47 -26.59
C ALA A 203 -14.54 6.26 -25.67
N GLU A 204 -13.43 6.22 -24.95
CA GLU A 204 -13.04 5.17 -24.02
C GLU A 204 -13.89 5.21 -22.75
N LEU A 205 -14.21 6.42 -22.26
CA LEU A 205 -15.19 6.60 -21.18
C LEU A 205 -16.58 6.11 -21.61
N ALA A 206 -17.03 6.45 -22.82
CA ALA A 206 -18.32 5.99 -23.33
C ALA A 206 -18.37 4.45 -23.49
N ALA A 207 -17.30 3.83 -23.99
CA ALA A 207 -17.18 2.37 -24.08
C ALA A 207 -17.20 1.70 -22.70
N THR A 208 -16.49 2.28 -21.73
CA THR A 208 -16.48 1.80 -20.34
C THR A 208 -17.87 1.92 -19.70
N ASN A 209 -18.58 3.02 -19.94
CA ASN A 209 -19.95 3.21 -19.47
C ASN A 209 -20.92 2.19 -20.09
N ALA A 210 -20.78 1.87 -21.38
CA ALA A 210 -21.63 0.86 -22.02
C ALA A 210 -21.47 -0.53 -21.36
N LEU A 211 -20.24 -0.93 -20.98
CA LEU A 211 -20.01 -2.17 -20.24
C LEU A 211 -20.69 -2.17 -18.87
N PHE A 212 -20.77 -1.01 -18.21
CA PHE A 212 -21.48 -0.85 -16.95
C PHE A 212 -22.99 -0.98 -17.12
N ASP A 213 -23.54 -0.33 -18.14
CA ASP A 213 -24.98 -0.31 -18.41
C ASP A 213 -25.49 -1.72 -18.75
N GLU A 214 -24.68 -2.58 -19.38
CA GLU A 214 -25.00 -4.01 -19.60
C GLU A 214 -25.18 -4.81 -18.30
N LEU A 215 -24.60 -4.37 -17.18
CA LEU A 215 -24.59 -5.08 -15.89
C LEU A 215 -25.75 -4.70 -14.97
N TRP A 216 -26.42 -3.58 -15.25
CA TRP A 216 -27.38 -2.93 -14.36
C TRP A 216 -28.78 -2.87 -14.99
N ASP A 217 -29.83 -3.13 -14.20
CA ASP A 217 -31.20 -2.96 -14.69
C ASP A 217 -31.62 -1.49 -14.75
N ASP A 218 -32.72 -1.20 -15.46
CA ASP A 218 -33.31 0.15 -15.60
C ASP A 218 -33.66 0.81 -14.24
N ARG A 219 -33.62 0.06 -13.13
CA ARG A 219 -33.94 0.52 -11.77
C ARG A 219 -32.69 0.71 -10.90
N GLY A 220 -31.49 0.56 -11.44
CA GLY A 220 -30.26 0.78 -10.68
C GLY A 220 -29.87 -0.40 -9.80
N GLY A 221 -30.43 -1.59 -10.01
CA GLY A 221 -30.09 -2.82 -9.28
C GLY A 221 -29.39 -3.87 -10.16
N ALA A 222 -28.28 -4.43 -9.68
CA ALA A 222 -27.72 -5.63 -10.29
C ALA A 222 -28.55 -6.85 -9.82
N PRO A 223 -28.95 -7.76 -10.72
CA PRO A 223 -29.80 -8.90 -10.36
C PRO A 223 -29.08 -9.83 -9.37
N MET A 224 -29.76 -10.27 -8.32
CA MET A 224 -29.28 -11.35 -7.44
C MET A 224 -29.49 -12.69 -8.13
N LEU A 225 -28.40 -13.30 -8.60
CA LEU A 225 -28.41 -14.56 -9.32
C LEU A 225 -28.04 -15.71 -8.37
N THR A 226 -28.78 -16.82 -8.47
CA THR A 226 -28.58 -18.01 -7.63
C THR A 226 -28.06 -19.21 -8.43
N GLN A 227 -28.08 -19.13 -9.76
CA GLN A 227 -27.58 -20.21 -10.61
C GLN A 227 -26.09 -20.04 -10.93
N PRO A 228 -25.27 -21.10 -10.83
CA PRO A 228 -23.81 -21.00 -11.01
C PRO A 228 -23.39 -20.46 -12.39
N GLN A 229 -24.04 -20.90 -13.47
CA GLN A 229 -23.73 -20.41 -14.83
C GLN A 229 -24.05 -18.91 -15.02
N GLN A 230 -25.07 -18.42 -14.33
CA GLN A 230 -25.47 -17.01 -14.37
C GLN A 230 -24.48 -16.15 -13.57
N LEU A 231 -24.08 -16.61 -12.38
CA LEU A 231 -23.07 -15.98 -11.53
C LEU A 231 -21.70 -15.88 -12.23
N GLN A 232 -21.25 -16.94 -12.90
CA GLN A 232 -20.00 -16.93 -13.65
C GLN A 232 -20.00 -15.92 -14.81
N ARG A 233 -21.12 -15.82 -15.55
CA ARG A 233 -21.26 -14.82 -16.62
C ARG A 233 -21.23 -13.40 -16.04
N GLN A 234 -21.93 -13.17 -14.93
CA GLN A 234 -21.95 -11.86 -14.28
C GLN A 234 -20.57 -11.47 -13.74
N LEU A 235 -19.84 -12.41 -13.15
CA LEU A 235 -18.46 -12.24 -12.72
C LEU A 235 -17.55 -11.79 -13.88
N ALA A 236 -17.56 -12.53 -14.99
CA ALA A 236 -16.73 -12.21 -16.14
C ALA A 236 -16.98 -10.80 -16.68
N ARG A 237 -18.25 -10.37 -16.70
CA ARG A 237 -18.64 -9.03 -17.14
C ARG A 237 -18.21 -7.93 -16.16
N LEU A 238 -18.31 -8.18 -14.85
CA LEU A 238 -17.82 -7.25 -13.83
C LEU A 238 -16.30 -7.04 -13.92
N VAL A 239 -15.55 -8.12 -14.12
CA VAL A 239 -14.09 -8.04 -14.32
C VAL A 239 -13.77 -7.25 -15.58
N GLN A 240 -14.45 -7.54 -16.71
CA GLN A 240 -14.27 -6.81 -17.97
C GLN A 240 -14.48 -5.30 -17.81
N TYR A 241 -15.54 -4.89 -17.09
CA TYR A 241 -15.78 -3.48 -16.78
C TYR A 241 -14.65 -2.87 -15.94
N LEU A 242 -14.23 -3.53 -14.86
CA LEU A 242 -13.21 -3.03 -13.95
C LEU A 242 -11.83 -2.92 -14.63
N GLU A 243 -11.50 -3.86 -15.52
CA GLU A 243 -10.28 -3.81 -16.32
C GLU A 243 -10.27 -2.62 -17.29
N ALA A 244 -11.40 -2.34 -17.96
CA ALA A 244 -11.56 -1.19 -18.83
C ALA A 244 -11.43 0.14 -18.05
N ALA A 245 -12.08 0.24 -16.89
CA ALA A 245 -11.97 1.38 -15.99
C ALA A 245 -10.51 1.60 -15.51
N ALA A 246 -9.81 0.52 -15.16
CA ALA A 246 -8.40 0.59 -14.77
C ALA A 246 -7.50 1.03 -15.92
N ALA A 247 -7.77 0.58 -17.15
CA ALA A 247 -7.03 1.02 -18.34
C ALA A 247 -7.21 2.52 -18.60
N LEU A 248 -8.44 3.03 -18.51
CA LEU A 248 -8.76 4.45 -18.64
C LEU A 248 -8.02 5.30 -17.60
N ALA A 249 -7.97 4.83 -16.35
CA ALA A 249 -7.24 5.50 -15.27
C ALA A 249 -5.72 5.51 -15.52
N ARG A 250 -5.15 4.38 -15.99
CA ARG A 250 -3.72 4.28 -16.32
C ARG A 250 -3.32 5.23 -17.45
N GLU A 251 -4.13 5.35 -18.49
CA GLU A 251 -3.87 6.25 -19.62
C GLU A 251 -3.81 7.73 -19.20
N GLN A 252 -4.71 8.16 -18.31
CA GLN A 252 -4.62 9.51 -17.73
C GLN A 252 -3.37 9.71 -16.89
N TRP A 253 -3.01 8.70 -16.09
CA TRP A 253 -1.82 8.76 -15.23
C TRP A 253 -0.52 8.87 -16.03
N THR A 254 -0.38 8.09 -17.12
CA THR A 254 0.81 8.13 -17.97
C THR A 254 0.93 9.43 -18.76
N GLN A 255 -0.19 10.01 -19.25
CA GLN A 255 -0.15 11.27 -19.99
C GLN A 255 0.19 12.49 -19.12
N ARG A 256 -0.19 12.50 -17.83
CA ARG A 256 -0.07 13.69 -16.98
C ARG A 256 1.17 13.72 -16.08
N PHE A 257 1.70 12.57 -15.65
CA PHE A 257 2.80 12.51 -14.68
C PHE A 257 4.19 12.15 -15.26
N CYS A 258 4.27 11.38 -16.34
CA CYS A 258 5.56 10.84 -16.79
C CYS A 258 6.36 11.79 -17.71
N CYS A 259 5.69 12.60 -18.53
CA CYS A 259 6.36 13.27 -19.65
C CYS A 259 6.52 14.80 -19.50
N HIS A 260 5.69 15.49 -18.73
CA HIS A 260 5.74 16.97 -18.65
C HIS A 260 6.57 17.51 -17.47
N ASN A 261 6.43 16.93 -16.27
CA ASN A 261 6.89 17.62 -15.06
C ASN A 261 8.32 17.31 -14.59
N ARG A 262 8.93 16.16 -14.95
CA ARG A 262 10.24 15.77 -14.41
C ARG A 262 11.41 16.57 -15.02
N LEU A 263 11.36 16.83 -16.32
CA LEU A 263 12.38 17.60 -17.04
C LEU A 263 12.27 19.11 -16.74
N GLU A 264 11.05 19.64 -16.68
CA GLU A 264 10.81 21.04 -16.32
C GLU A 264 11.18 21.34 -14.86
N ALA A 265 10.91 20.44 -13.92
CA ALA A 265 11.31 20.60 -12.52
C ALA A 265 12.83 20.54 -12.33
N LEU A 266 13.52 19.63 -13.02
CA LEU A 266 15.00 19.55 -13.00
C LEU A 266 15.64 20.79 -13.65
N ALA A 267 15.10 21.27 -14.77
CA ALA A 267 15.56 22.49 -15.42
C ALA A 267 15.34 23.72 -14.52
N MET A 268 14.17 23.83 -13.88
CA MET A 268 13.85 24.92 -12.96
C MET A 268 14.77 24.90 -11.72
N ALA A 269 15.02 23.73 -11.13
CA ALA A 269 15.97 23.58 -10.03
C ALA A 269 17.39 23.99 -10.43
N ALA A 270 17.86 23.57 -11.61
CA ALA A 270 19.19 23.95 -12.13
C ALA A 270 19.30 25.46 -12.37
N VAL A 271 18.27 26.11 -12.91
CA VAL A 271 18.20 27.56 -13.11
C VAL A 271 18.22 28.30 -11.78
N LEU A 272 17.50 27.81 -10.77
CA LEU A 272 17.48 28.41 -9.42
C LEU A 272 18.84 28.27 -8.71
N PHE A 273 19.50 27.12 -8.81
CA PHE A 273 20.86 26.94 -8.27
C PHE A 273 21.89 27.82 -8.97
N TYR A 274 21.81 27.95 -10.30
CA TYR A 274 22.69 28.82 -11.08
C TYR A 274 22.46 30.30 -10.74
N ALA A 275 21.20 30.74 -10.64
CA ALA A 275 20.84 32.09 -10.24
C ALA A 275 21.32 32.42 -8.81
N ALA A 276 21.11 31.51 -7.84
CA ALA A 276 21.61 31.68 -6.48
C ALA A 276 23.13 31.72 -6.39
N GLY A 277 23.83 30.92 -7.20
CA GLY A 277 25.30 30.95 -7.30
C GLY A 277 25.84 32.28 -7.82
N ILE A 278 25.26 32.82 -8.90
CA ILE A 278 25.65 34.12 -9.47
C ILE A 278 25.34 35.27 -8.50
N PHE A 279 24.16 35.26 -7.88
CA PHE A 279 23.78 36.32 -6.93
C PHE A 279 24.64 36.30 -5.66
N SER A 280 25.06 35.12 -5.21
CA SER A 280 25.94 34.95 -4.04
C SER A 280 27.38 35.43 -4.32
N ILE A 281 27.91 35.24 -5.54
CA ILE A 281 29.25 35.72 -5.92
C ILE A 281 29.30 37.24 -6.08
N GLY A 282 28.25 37.86 -6.64
CA GLY A 282 28.19 39.31 -6.83
C GLY A 282 28.05 40.14 -5.55
N PHE A 283 27.59 39.54 -4.45
CA PHE A 283 27.25 40.24 -3.20
C PHE A 283 28.15 39.90 -2.01
N LEU A 284 29.15 39.02 -2.19
CA LEU A 284 30.19 38.77 -1.18
C LEU A 284 30.94 40.04 -0.73
N PHE A 285 30.80 41.15 -1.47
CA PHE A 285 31.52 42.41 -1.24
C PHE A 285 30.61 43.65 -1.08
N SER A 286 29.30 43.51 -0.82
CA SER A 286 28.40 44.68 -0.66
C SER A 286 27.62 44.72 0.67
N GLU A 287 27.14 45.91 1.04
CA GLU A 287 26.36 46.20 2.25
C GLU A 287 25.02 45.43 2.33
N GLY A 288 24.52 44.87 1.22
CA GLY A 288 23.22 44.19 1.11
C GLY A 288 23.20 42.70 1.48
N TRP A 289 24.25 42.20 2.14
CA TRP A 289 24.48 40.76 2.38
C TRP A 289 23.30 40.03 3.04
N MET A 290 22.58 40.61 4.02
CA MET A 290 21.46 39.92 4.67
C MET A 290 20.33 39.53 3.70
N LEU A 291 20.08 40.35 2.67
CA LEU A 291 19.09 40.03 1.65
C LEU A 291 19.54 38.84 0.80
N CYS A 292 20.82 38.78 0.43
CA CYS A 292 21.38 37.63 -0.27
C CYS A 292 21.34 36.36 0.58
N TYR A 293 21.54 36.45 1.89
CA TYR A 293 21.42 35.30 2.79
C TYR A 293 20.00 34.74 2.84
N MET A 294 18.99 35.62 2.94
CA MET A 294 17.58 35.21 2.92
C MET A 294 17.21 34.60 1.56
N LEU A 295 17.66 35.19 0.46
CA LEU A 295 17.40 34.69 -0.89
C LEU A 295 18.10 33.34 -1.16
N THR A 296 19.35 33.16 -0.71
CA THR A 296 20.06 31.88 -0.83
C THR A 296 19.39 30.80 0.00
N GLY A 297 19.02 31.09 1.26
CA GLY A 297 18.28 30.15 2.12
C GLY A 297 16.93 29.75 1.51
N LEU A 298 16.16 30.71 1.00
CA LEU A 298 14.90 30.46 0.30
C LEU A 298 15.10 29.59 -0.95
N THR A 299 16.16 29.86 -1.72
CA THR A 299 16.47 29.09 -2.93
C THR A 299 16.86 27.66 -2.62
N VAL A 300 17.69 27.43 -1.60
CA VAL A 300 18.07 26.08 -1.13
C VAL A 300 16.84 25.34 -0.60
N ALA A 301 15.96 25.99 0.16
CA ALA A 301 14.73 25.39 0.67
C ALA A 301 13.74 25.02 -0.45
N LEU A 302 13.60 25.88 -1.46
CA LEU A 302 12.76 25.62 -2.63
C LEU A 302 13.33 24.46 -3.45
N ALA A 303 14.64 24.46 -3.72
CA ALA A 303 15.29 23.37 -4.45
C ALA A 303 15.22 22.04 -3.69
N ALA A 304 15.39 22.04 -2.36
CA ALA A 304 15.20 20.87 -1.52
C ALA A 304 13.76 20.33 -1.60
N SER A 305 12.77 21.22 -1.63
CA SER A 305 11.36 20.83 -1.78
C SER A 305 11.08 20.22 -3.15
N ILE A 306 11.66 20.78 -4.22
CA ILE A 306 11.53 20.24 -5.58
C ILE A 306 12.19 18.86 -5.65
N LEU A 307 13.42 18.71 -5.14
CA LEU A 307 14.14 17.44 -5.13
C LEU A 307 13.43 16.36 -4.32
N PHE A 308 12.78 16.72 -3.21
CA PHE A 308 11.94 15.82 -2.42
C PHE A 308 10.83 15.19 -3.29
N PHE A 309 10.09 16.00 -4.05
CA PHE A 309 9.06 15.47 -4.94
C PHE A 309 9.64 14.75 -6.16
N CYS A 310 10.77 15.21 -6.71
CA CYS A 310 11.44 14.55 -7.84
C CYS A 310 11.98 13.16 -7.49
N SER A 311 12.38 12.91 -6.24
CA SER A 311 12.81 11.59 -5.76
C SER A 311 11.63 10.66 -5.41
N GLY A 312 10.40 11.09 -5.69
CA GLY A 312 9.19 10.29 -5.48
C GLY A 312 8.61 10.38 -4.06
N HIS A 313 9.09 11.29 -3.21
CA HIS A 313 8.46 11.51 -1.92
C HIS A 313 7.15 12.29 -2.05
N PHE A 314 6.25 12.09 -1.09
CA PHE A 314 5.01 12.84 -0.95
C PHE A 314 4.73 13.11 0.53
N ARG A 315 3.89 14.12 0.82
CA ARG A 315 3.67 14.65 2.18
C ARG A 315 2.62 13.87 2.97
N GLU A 316 2.75 12.55 2.97
CA GLU A 316 1.86 11.65 3.70
C GLU A 316 2.69 10.61 4.44
N PHE A 317 2.24 10.17 5.60
CA PHE A 317 2.97 9.19 6.41
C PHE A 317 3.12 7.83 5.68
N ALA A 318 2.13 7.46 4.86
CA ALA A 318 2.20 6.28 3.99
C ALA A 318 3.24 6.42 2.86
N GLY A 319 3.69 7.64 2.56
CA GLY A 319 4.69 7.93 1.53
C GLY A 319 6.12 8.00 2.00
N LEU A 320 6.38 7.63 3.25
CA LEU A 320 7.74 7.46 3.73
C LEU A 320 8.39 6.29 2.99
N GLN A 321 9.59 6.52 2.48
CA GLN A 321 10.38 5.47 1.83
C GLN A 321 11.06 4.61 2.90
N TYR A 322 10.29 3.72 3.54
CA TYR A 322 10.75 2.91 4.69
C TYR A 322 12.01 2.09 4.40
N THR A 323 12.24 1.70 3.15
CA THR A 323 13.46 0.98 2.73
C THR A 323 14.75 1.78 2.92
N ALA A 324 14.69 3.11 2.95
CA ALA A 324 15.86 3.93 3.29
C ALA A 324 16.38 3.63 4.72
N GLY A 325 15.50 3.20 5.63
CA GLY A 325 15.86 2.78 6.98
C GLY A 325 16.74 1.51 7.06
N PHE A 326 16.87 0.79 5.95
CA PHE A 326 17.62 -0.46 5.83
C PHE A 326 18.82 -0.34 4.87
N ALA A 327 19.20 0.89 4.50
CA ALA A 327 20.34 1.13 3.62
C ALA A 327 21.63 0.59 4.25
N GLY A 328 22.13 -0.54 3.72
CA GLY A 328 23.35 -1.19 4.17
C GLY A 328 23.22 -2.07 5.42
N VAL A 329 21.99 -2.36 5.87
CA VAL A 329 21.74 -3.17 7.07
C VAL A 329 20.54 -4.08 6.84
N ALA A 330 20.67 -5.37 7.13
CA ALA A 330 19.59 -6.35 6.96
C ALA A 330 18.62 -6.38 8.16
N ASP A 331 19.12 -6.08 9.36
CA ASP A 331 18.33 -6.15 10.60
C ASP A 331 17.75 -4.79 11.00
N PHE A 332 16.52 -4.80 11.50
CA PHE A 332 15.87 -3.61 12.02
C PHE A 332 16.49 -3.16 13.35
N ASN A 333 16.88 -1.89 13.42
CA ASN A 333 17.24 -1.23 14.68
C ASN A 333 16.55 0.13 14.77
N MET A 334 15.74 0.33 15.81
CA MET A 334 14.92 1.54 15.97
C MET A 334 15.70 2.84 15.79
N TRP A 335 16.90 2.93 16.38
CA TRP A 335 17.69 4.16 16.35
C TRP A 335 18.36 4.37 14.99
N GLN A 336 18.95 3.31 14.43
CA GLN A 336 19.65 3.41 13.15
C GLN A 336 18.68 3.56 11.98
N SER A 337 17.67 2.70 11.90
CA SER A 337 16.65 2.75 10.84
C SER A 337 15.81 4.01 10.94
N GLY A 338 15.48 4.45 12.15
CA GLY A 338 14.81 5.73 12.39
C GLY A 338 15.66 6.93 11.93
N LEU A 339 16.97 6.93 12.22
CA LEU A 339 17.88 7.98 11.76
C LEU A 339 18.01 8.01 10.24
N LEU A 340 18.20 6.86 9.58
CA LEU A 340 18.33 6.77 8.14
C LEU A 340 17.05 7.22 7.42
N LEU A 341 15.88 6.80 7.92
CA LEU A 341 14.59 7.24 7.40
C LEU A 341 14.37 8.75 7.60
N ALA A 342 14.77 9.29 8.76
CA ALA A 342 14.71 10.71 9.05
C ALA A 342 15.63 11.52 8.12
N LEU A 343 16.86 11.04 7.86
CA LEU A 343 17.78 11.68 6.94
C LEU A 343 17.27 11.63 5.49
N ASN A 344 16.66 10.53 5.07
CA ASN A 344 16.05 10.42 3.74
C ASN A 344 14.87 11.41 3.56
N THR A 345 14.02 11.52 4.58
CA THR A 345 12.80 12.34 4.54
C THR A 345 13.07 13.83 4.76
N PHE A 346 13.95 14.16 5.71
CA PHE A 346 14.21 15.53 6.16
C PHE A 346 15.58 16.06 5.77
N GLY A 347 16.39 15.31 5.03
CA GLY A 347 17.74 15.71 4.64
C GLY A 347 17.79 17.05 3.91
N GLY A 348 16.85 17.30 2.99
CA GLY A 348 16.73 18.59 2.29
C GLY A 348 16.52 19.78 3.25
N PRO A 349 15.44 19.79 4.06
CA PRO A 349 15.23 20.80 5.10
C PRO A 349 16.38 20.94 6.10
N ILE A 350 17.00 19.84 6.52
CA ILE A 350 18.15 19.84 7.44
C ILE A 350 19.35 20.54 6.78
N LEU A 351 19.65 20.23 5.52
CA LEU A 351 20.72 20.89 4.77
C LEU A 351 20.43 22.38 4.56
N ALA A 352 19.18 22.75 4.26
CA ALA A 352 18.78 24.15 4.16
C ALA A 352 18.95 24.91 5.48
N ALA A 353 18.57 24.29 6.61
CA ALA A 353 18.76 24.85 7.94
C ALA A 353 20.24 24.97 8.34
N CYS A 354 21.08 23.99 7.97
CA CYS A 354 22.51 23.99 8.26
C CYS A 354 23.32 24.94 7.36
N ALA A 355 22.87 25.20 6.13
CA ALA A 355 23.54 26.13 5.22
C ALA A 355 23.54 27.58 5.74
N LEU A 356 22.49 27.98 6.47
CA LEU A 356 22.33 29.33 7.03
C LEU A 356 23.48 29.75 7.99
N PRO A 357 23.84 28.95 9.02
CA PRO A 357 24.95 29.27 9.92
C PRO A 357 26.33 29.19 9.27
N ILE A 358 26.56 28.26 8.33
CA ILE A 358 27.87 28.07 7.68
C ILE A 358 28.27 29.32 6.88
N VAL A 359 27.34 29.90 6.13
CA VAL A 359 27.60 31.14 5.37
C VAL A 359 27.86 32.31 6.31
N ALA A 360 27.18 32.38 7.46
CA ALA A 360 27.39 33.43 8.47
C ALA A 360 28.79 33.34 9.12
N SER A 361 29.32 32.13 9.32
CA SER A 361 30.67 31.92 9.86
C SER A 361 31.80 32.26 8.90
N ILE A 362 31.59 32.22 7.58
CA ILE A 362 32.61 32.61 6.58
C ILE A 362 32.99 34.09 6.70
N LYS A 363 32.08 34.95 7.18
CA LYS A 363 32.34 36.39 7.40
C LYS A 363 33.25 36.67 8.61
N GLN A 364 33.38 35.74 9.55
CA GLN A 364 34.23 35.92 10.73
C GLN A 364 35.69 35.51 10.47
N MET A 365 36.02 34.99 9.28
CA MET A 365 37.39 34.71 8.90
C MET A 365 38.14 36.04 8.66
N PRO A 366 39.22 36.32 9.41
CA PRO A 366 40.01 37.51 9.16
C PRO A 366 40.56 37.46 7.74
N ALA A 367 40.49 38.58 7.01
CA ALA A 367 41.08 38.71 5.70
C ALA A 367 42.54 38.24 5.76
N ALA A 368 42.91 37.33 4.84
CA ALA A 368 44.29 36.89 4.71
C ALA A 368 45.16 38.14 4.55
N LYS A 369 46.11 38.35 5.46
CA LYS A 369 47.10 39.42 5.32
C LYS A 369 47.88 39.15 4.03
N GLU A 370 47.72 40.01 3.05
CA GLU A 370 48.60 40.05 1.88
C GLU A 370 50.04 40.30 2.39
N TYR A 371 50.95 39.38 2.05
CA TYR A 371 52.39 39.50 2.29
C TYR A 371 53.09 39.94 1.01
#